data_AF-A0A0U3SJN1-F1
#
_entry.id   AF-A0A0U3SJN1-F1
#
_cell.length_a   1.000
_cell.length_b   1.000
_cell.length_c   1.000
_cell.angle_alpha   90.00
_cell.angle_beta   90.00
_cell.angle_gamma   90.00
#
_symmetry.space_group_name_H-M   'P 1'
#
loop_
_entity.id
_entity.type
_entity.pdbx_description
1 polymer ?
#
loop_
_entity_poly.entity_id
_entity_poly.type
_entity_poly.pdbx_seq_one_letter_code
_entity_poly.pdbx_strand_id
1 'polypeptide(L)'
;MRALIISLVMLLFLPLASAAQLTFVGDESLKELPGSGTPDDPYLLGNLFINASNDTAILIKNTSAFLLIKNVSIVGENKRPGIILENVKNVRIENVRIVRCSYGIKIINSGNITVANSTFEGNLYCYWKSEFAGDADCKGGAIFADYSRNLRIINNSFVPHSYLFSNIYGVYLVMVENSTIYGNRFVSSVKCFPSAAFGGYCKGAACE
;
A
#
# COMPACT_ATOMS: atom_id res chain seq x y z
N MET A 1 5.96 -13.97 -36.01
CA MET A 1 5.32 -15.08 -35.27
C MET A 1 5.11 -14.58 -33.84
N ARG A 2 4.02 -13.87 -33.54
CA ARG A 2 2.68 -14.37 -33.17
C ARG A 2 2.71 -15.39 -32.01
N ALA A 3 2.15 -14.92 -30.88
CA ALA A 3 1.43 -15.64 -29.82
C ALA A 3 2.21 -16.65 -28.96
N LEU A 4 2.46 -16.27 -27.70
CA LEU A 4 2.40 -17.18 -26.55
C LEU A 4 1.32 -16.61 -25.60
N ILE A 5 0.05 -16.89 -25.90
CA ILE A 5 -0.83 -17.73 -25.06
C ILE A 5 -0.95 -17.17 -23.64
N ILE A 6 -1.76 -16.12 -23.49
CA ILE A 6 -2.56 -15.91 -22.28
C ILE A 6 -3.99 -16.26 -22.68
N SER A 7 -4.26 -17.55 -22.78
CA SER A 7 -5.61 -18.09 -22.94
C SER A 7 -5.60 -19.51 -22.42
N LEU A 8 -5.82 -19.66 -21.12
CA LEU A 8 -6.66 -20.71 -20.54
C LEU A 8 -6.73 -20.47 -19.02
N VAL A 9 -7.92 -20.65 -18.45
CA VAL A 9 -8.21 -20.84 -17.01
C VAL A 9 -8.56 -19.57 -16.21
N MET A 10 -9.72 -18.99 -16.56
CA MET A 10 -10.72 -18.69 -15.54
C MET A 10 -11.26 -20.03 -15.02
N LEU A 11 -10.67 -20.60 -13.97
CA LEU A 11 -11.21 -21.65 -13.07
C LEU A 11 -10.06 -22.34 -12.31
N LEU A 12 -9.72 -21.84 -11.12
CA LEU A 12 -9.45 -22.66 -9.93
C LEU A 12 -8.99 -21.75 -8.80
N PHE A 13 -9.88 -21.52 -7.85
CA PHE A 13 -9.49 -21.32 -6.46
C PHE A 13 -8.67 -22.55 -6.03
N LEU A 14 -7.35 -22.44 -6.05
CA LEU A 14 -6.45 -23.32 -5.32
C LEU A 14 -5.42 -22.45 -4.59
N PRO A 15 -5.24 -22.65 -3.27
CA PRO A 15 -4.35 -21.86 -2.45
C PRO A 15 -2.89 -22.30 -2.63
N LEU A 16 -1.96 -21.38 -2.35
CA LEU A 16 -0.51 -21.59 -2.33
C LEU A 16 0.14 -21.90 -3.69
N ALA A 17 0.18 -20.90 -4.57
CA ALA A 17 1.41 -20.65 -5.33
C ALA A 17 2.10 -19.47 -4.66
N SER A 18 3.39 -19.61 -4.35
CA SER A 18 4.29 -18.49 -4.04
C SER A 18 4.24 -17.53 -5.22
N ALA A 19 3.30 -16.59 -5.23
CA ALA A 19 3.15 -15.66 -6.33
C ALA A 19 4.44 -14.83 -6.40
N ALA A 20 5.13 -14.96 -7.53
CA ALA A 20 6.11 -14.01 -7.98
C ALA A 20 5.48 -12.60 -7.91
N GLN A 21 6.31 -11.60 -7.63
CA GLN A 21 5.94 -10.19 -7.71
C GLN A 21 5.00 -9.93 -8.90
N LEU A 22 3.85 -9.32 -8.64
CA LEU A 22 2.96 -8.86 -9.71
C LEU A 22 3.39 -7.46 -10.14
N THR A 23 3.90 -7.33 -11.36
CA THR A 23 4.38 -6.06 -11.90
C THR A 23 3.55 -5.62 -13.09
N PHE A 24 3.04 -4.39 -13.01
CA PHE A 24 2.28 -3.72 -14.06
C PHE A 24 2.94 -2.38 -14.37
N VAL A 25 3.36 -2.18 -15.62
CA VAL A 25 4.01 -0.95 -16.10
C VAL A 25 3.26 -0.44 -17.32
N GLY A 26 2.65 0.74 -17.18
CA GLY A 26 1.81 1.32 -18.22
C GLY A 26 0.43 0.68 -18.32
N ASP A 27 -0.51 1.41 -18.93
CA ASP A 27 -1.91 0.99 -19.08
C ASP A 27 -2.06 -0.33 -19.86
N GLU A 28 -1.16 -0.58 -20.80
CA GLU A 28 -1.13 -1.81 -21.62
C GLU A 28 -0.95 -3.07 -20.78
N SER A 29 -0.14 -3.02 -19.72
CA SER A 29 0.13 -4.19 -18.88
C SER A 29 -1.08 -4.66 -18.08
N LEU A 30 -2.10 -3.80 -17.93
CA LEU A 30 -3.29 -4.10 -17.15
C LEU A 30 -4.40 -4.76 -17.99
N LYS A 31 -4.29 -4.80 -19.33
CA LYS A 31 -5.36 -5.24 -20.25
C LYS A 31 -5.86 -6.66 -20.04
N GLU A 32 -5.02 -7.52 -19.48
CA GLU A 32 -5.36 -8.92 -19.19
C GLU A 32 -6.17 -9.08 -17.89
N LEU A 33 -6.31 -8.02 -17.10
CA LEU A 33 -7.13 -8.03 -15.89
C LEU A 33 -8.62 -7.87 -16.23
N PRO A 34 -9.52 -8.50 -15.44
CA PRO A 34 -10.96 -8.29 -15.58
C PRO A 34 -11.39 -6.87 -15.17
N GLY A 35 -12.64 -6.50 -15.43
CA GLY A 35 -13.16 -5.13 -15.23
C GLY A 35 -13.98 -4.85 -13.95
N SER A 36 -14.12 -3.54 -13.68
CA SER A 36 -14.97 -2.80 -12.71
C SER A 36 -14.32 -2.15 -11.47
N GLY A 37 -13.01 -1.92 -11.51
CA GLY A 37 -12.35 -0.77 -10.90
C GLY A 37 -12.55 0.55 -11.66
N THR A 38 -13.81 0.94 -11.83
CA THR A 38 -14.40 1.82 -12.88
C THR A 38 -13.89 3.27 -13.03
N PRO A 39 -14.01 3.87 -14.25
CA PRO A 39 -15.22 4.57 -14.74
C PRO A 39 -15.38 4.42 -16.27
N ASP A 40 -15.90 3.36 -16.86
CA ASP A 40 -17.02 2.54 -16.41
C ASP A 40 -16.79 1.04 -16.63
N ASP A 41 -15.55 0.61 -16.86
CA ASP A 41 -15.15 -0.75 -16.47
C ASP A 41 -13.63 -1.04 -16.22
N PRO A 42 -12.74 -0.08 -15.92
CA PRO A 42 -11.31 -0.41 -15.79
C PRO A 42 -10.95 -1.29 -14.58
N TYR A 43 -9.70 -1.77 -14.54
CA TYR A 43 -9.33 -3.12 -14.10
C TYR A 43 -9.54 -3.48 -12.62
N LEU A 44 -9.73 -4.78 -12.36
CA LEU A 44 -9.82 -5.39 -11.03
C LEU A 44 -8.68 -6.38 -10.80
N LEU A 45 -7.87 -6.12 -9.79
CA LEU A 45 -6.92 -7.07 -9.21
C LEU A 45 -7.43 -7.47 -7.82
N GLY A 46 -7.83 -8.72 -7.63
CA GLY A 46 -8.37 -9.09 -6.32
C GLY A 46 -8.49 -10.56 -6.02
N ASN A 47 -8.86 -10.83 -4.77
CA ASN A 47 -9.01 -12.17 -4.19
C ASN A 47 -7.71 -12.98 -4.22
N LEU A 48 -6.61 -12.35 -3.78
CA LEU A 48 -5.27 -12.93 -3.81
C LEU A 48 -4.66 -13.05 -2.42
N PHE A 49 -3.80 -14.05 -2.25
CA PHE A 49 -2.85 -14.16 -1.15
C PHE A 49 -1.43 -14.17 -1.71
N ILE A 50 -0.57 -13.25 -1.28
CA ILE A 50 0.79 -13.07 -1.82
C ILE A 50 1.81 -13.05 -0.70
N ASN A 51 2.92 -13.76 -0.90
CA ASN A 51 4.09 -13.71 -0.02
C ASN A 51 5.13 -12.72 -0.57
N ALA A 52 5.44 -11.70 0.21
CA ALA A 52 6.37 -10.61 -0.09
C ALA A 52 7.68 -10.68 0.71
N SER A 53 8.07 -11.86 1.21
CA SER A 53 9.31 -12.04 1.98
C SER A 53 10.57 -11.73 1.17
N ASN A 54 10.55 -12.06 -0.14
CA ASN A 54 11.72 -11.94 -1.01
C ASN A 54 11.66 -10.73 -1.96
N ASP A 55 10.45 -10.29 -2.33
CA ASP A 55 10.23 -9.17 -3.24
C ASP A 55 8.95 -8.39 -2.88
N THR A 56 8.75 -7.25 -3.54
CA THR A 56 7.51 -6.48 -3.47
C THR A 56 6.35 -7.32 -3.98
N ALA A 57 5.20 -7.32 -3.29
CA ALA A 57 4.06 -8.14 -3.68
C ALA A 57 3.41 -7.64 -4.98
N ILE A 58 3.09 -6.35 -5.03
CA ILE A 58 2.43 -5.70 -6.16
C ILE A 58 3.17 -4.40 -6.48
N LEU A 59 3.59 -4.26 -7.73
CA LEU A 59 4.22 -3.07 -8.25
C LEU A 59 3.41 -2.53 -9.43
N ILE A 60 2.89 -1.31 -9.28
CA ILE A 60 2.19 -0.58 -10.34
C ILE A 60 2.98 0.69 -10.67
N LYS A 61 3.35 0.86 -11.95
CA LYS A 61 4.08 2.04 -12.43
C LYS A 61 3.46 2.67 -13.67
N ASN A 62 3.54 3.99 -13.76
CA ASN A 62 3.28 4.75 -14.99
C ASN A 62 1.90 4.50 -15.62
N THR A 63 0.85 4.37 -14.80
CA THR A 63 -0.51 4.11 -15.29
C THR A 63 -1.46 5.24 -14.95
N SER A 64 -2.35 5.54 -15.88
CA SER A 64 -3.47 6.46 -15.67
C SER A 64 -4.84 5.77 -15.69
N ALA A 65 -4.85 4.50 -16.09
CA ALA A 65 -6.01 3.63 -16.01
C ALA A 65 -6.51 3.53 -14.57
N PHE A 66 -7.82 3.39 -14.42
CA PHE A 66 -8.37 3.14 -13.10
C PHE A 66 -8.16 1.67 -12.74
N LEU A 67 -7.90 1.43 -11.47
CA LEU A 67 -7.55 0.11 -10.98
C LEU A 67 -8.14 -0.05 -9.59
N LEU A 68 -8.86 -1.14 -9.39
CA LEU A 68 -9.31 -1.57 -8.07
C LEU A 68 -8.47 -2.77 -7.63
N ILE A 69 -7.69 -2.57 -6.56
CA ILE A 69 -7.02 -3.64 -5.83
C ILE A 69 -7.92 -3.99 -4.65
N LYS A 70 -8.52 -5.19 -4.65
CA LYS A 70 -9.56 -5.56 -3.68
C LYS A 70 -9.42 -6.95 -3.11
N ASN A 71 -9.68 -7.13 -1.80
CA ASN A 71 -9.64 -8.44 -1.13
C ASN A 71 -8.27 -9.13 -1.30
N VAL A 72 -7.18 -8.41 -1.05
CA VAL A 72 -5.81 -8.93 -1.18
C VAL A 72 -5.16 -9.05 0.20
N SER A 73 -4.55 -10.21 0.46
CA SER A 73 -3.74 -10.46 1.65
C SER A 73 -2.27 -10.58 1.28
N ILE A 74 -1.42 -9.76 1.90
CA ILE A 74 0.03 -9.74 1.68
C ILE A 74 0.74 -9.99 3.00
N VAL A 75 1.72 -10.90 3.01
CA VAL A 75 2.58 -11.18 4.17
C VAL A 75 4.04 -11.10 3.76
N GLY A 76 4.85 -10.32 4.50
CA GLY A 76 6.29 -10.22 4.29
C GLY A 76 7.13 -10.45 5.55
N GLU A 77 8.39 -10.01 5.47
CA GLU A 77 9.40 -10.09 6.56
C GLU A 77 10.09 -8.74 6.86
N ASN A 78 9.40 -7.62 6.67
CA ASN A 78 9.87 -6.24 6.86
C ASN A 78 11.05 -5.83 5.96
N LYS A 79 11.30 -6.57 4.87
CA LYS A 79 12.41 -6.33 3.92
C LYS A 79 11.98 -5.55 2.68
N ARG A 80 10.72 -5.69 2.26
CA ARG A 80 10.18 -5.19 0.99
C ARG A 80 8.80 -4.59 1.18
N PRO A 81 8.40 -3.58 0.38
CA PRO A 81 7.05 -3.04 0.41
C PRO A 81 6.01 -4.10 0.02
N GLY A 82 4.79 -3.99 0.54
CA GLY A 82 3.67 -4.81 0.08
C GLY A 82 3.21 -4.36 -1.30
N ILE A 83 2.77 -3.10 -1.39
CA ILE A 83 2.34 -2.47 -2.64
C ILE A 83 3.18 -1.24 -2.92
N ILE A 84 3.64 -1.08 -4.16
CA ILE A 84 4.27 0.15 -4.66
C ILE A 84 3.40 0.73 -5.78
N LEU A 85 3.10 2.02 -5.64
CA LEU A 85 2.45 2.86 -6.63
C LEU A 85 3.42 3.99 -7.00
N GLU A 86 3.90 4.02 -8.24
CA GLU A 86 4.86 5.02 -8.71
C GLU A 86 4.37 5.67 -10.02
N ASN A 87 4.19 6.99 -10.00
CA ASN A 87 3.65 7.73 -11.14
C ASN A 87 2.31 7.14 -11.64
N VAL A 88 1.38 6.91 -10.71
CA VAL A 88 0.07 6.33 -11.02
C VAL A 88 -1.07 7.29 -10.71
N LYS A 89 -2.21 7.09 -11.38
CA LYS A 89 -3.45 7.78 -11.07
C LYS A 89 -4.63 6.83 -10.94
N ASN A 90 -5.65 7.25 -10.20
CA ASN A 90 -6.98 6.63 -10.19
C ASN A 90 -7.03 5.20 -9.63
N VAL A 91 -6.19 4.90 -8.63
CA VAL A 91 -6.16 3.58 -7.99
C VAL A 91 -6.98 3.57 -6.71
N ARG A 92 -7.81 2.55 -6.55
CA ARG A 92 -8.54 2.24 -5.32
C ARG A 92 -7.98 0.96 -4.72
N ILE A 93 -7.63 0.99 -3.45
CA ILE A 93 -7.16 -0.15 -2.67
C ILE A 93 -8.18 -0.37 -1.55
N GLU A 94 -8.88 -1.50 -1.58
CA GLU A 94 -10.03 -1.74 -0.70
C GLU A 94 -9.96 -3.13 -0.07
N ASN A 95 -10.28 -3.22 1.22
CA ASN A 95 -10.34 -4.49 1.93
C ASN A 95 -9.05 -5.32 1.76
N VAL A 96 -7.90 -4.69 1.96
CA VAL A 96 -6.61 -5.41 1.94
C VAL A 96 -6.10 -5.64 3.36
N ARG A 97 -5.32 -6.71 3.52
CA ARG A 97 -4.57 -6.99 4.75
C ARG A 97 -3.10 -7.12 4.42
N ILE A 98 -2.27 -6.19 4.91
CA ILE A 98 -0.84 -6.18 4.65
C ILE A 98 -0.08 -6.32 5.96
N VAL A 99 0.76 -7.35 6.04
CA VAL A 99 1.43 -7.76 7.27
C VAL A 99 2.92 -7.82 7.07
N ARG A 100 3.66 -7.16 7.98
CA ARG A 100 5.12 -7.25 8.07
C ARG A 100 5.81 -6.96 6.74
N CYS A 101 5.41 -5.90 6.03
CA CYS A 101 6.16 -5.36 4.91
C CYS A 101 6.98 -4.14 5.36
N SER A 102 8.03 -3.78 4.63
CA SER A 102 8.79 -2.58 4.98
C SER A 102 7.92 -1.32 4.85
N TYR A 103 7.12 -1.24 3.80
CA TYR A 103 5.95 -0.36 3.75
C TYR A 103 4.74 -1.25 3.47
N GLY A 104 3.60 -0.96 4.07
CA GLY A 104 2.37 -1.60 3.64
C GLY A 104 2.06 -1.17 2.20
N ILE A 105 1.95 0.13 1.99
CA ILE A 105 1.82 0.78 0.68
C ILE A 105 2.84 1.93 0.58
N LYS A 106 3.58 1.99 -0.52
CA LYS A 106 4.45 3.11 -0.88
C LYS A 106 3.89 3.83 -2.11
N ILE A 107 3.57 5.11 -1.97
CA ILE A 107 2.96 5.95 -3.02
C ILE A 107 3.95 7.06 -3.38
N ILE A 108 4.30 7.20 -4.65
CA ILE A 108 5.30 8.18 -5.11
C ILE A 108 4.79 8.86 -6.38
N ASN A 109 4.85 10.20 -6.44
CA ASN A 109 4.49 10.97 -7.63
C ASN A 109 3.09 10.63 -8.18
N SER A 110 2.12 10.35 -7.31
CA SER A 110 0.83 9.74 -7.70
C SER A 110 -0.37 10.61 -7.32
N GLY A 111 -1.51 10.38 -7.97
CA GLY A 111 -2.70 11.21 -7.82
C GLY A 111 -4.01 10.42 -7.76
N ASN A 112 -5.02 10.94 -7.06
CA ASN A 112 -6.36 10.33 -7.00
C ASN A 112 -6.32 8.88 -6.50
N ILE A 113 -5.66 8.65 -5.37
CA ILE A 113 -5.53 7.32 -4.78
C ILE A 113 -6.46 7.21 -3.58
N THR A 114 -7.24 6.14 -3.51
CA THR A 114 -8.05 5.83 -2.33
C THR A 114 -7.55 4.54 -1.69
N VAL A 115 -7.29 4.58 -0.39
CA VAL A 115 -7.00 3.40 0.43
C VAL A 115 -8.08 3.31 1.50
N ALA A 116 -8.91 2.27 1.44
CA ALA A 116 -10.08 2.17 2.30
C ALA A 116 -10.28 0.80 2.94
N ASN A 117 -10.86 0.79 4.13
CA ASN A 117 -11.34 -0.41 4.82
C ASN A 117 -10.28 -1.52 4.93
N SER A 118 -9.01 -1.15 5.12
CA SER A 118 -7.87 -2.07 5.07
C SER A 118 -7.16 -2.17 6.41
N THR A 119 -6.45 -3.29 6.62
CA THR A 119 -5.68 -3.54 7.85
C THR A 119 -4.19 -3.64 7.56
N PHE A 120 -3.41 -2.89 8.33
CA PHE A 120 -1.95 -2.86 8.25
C PHE A 120 -1.37 -3.34 9.57
N GLU A 121 -0.65 -4.47 9.56
CA GLU A 121 -0.13 -5.09 10.77
C GLU A 121 1.40 -5.19 10.74
N GLY A 122 2.09 -4.49 11.65
CA GLY A 122 3.54 -4.61 11.81
C GLY A 122 4.40 -4.22 10.62
N ASN A 123 3.89 -3.34 9.75
CA ASN A 123 4.64 -2.81 8.62
C ASN A 123 5.61 -1.72 9.10
N LEU A 124 6.88 -1.86 8.76
CA LEU A 124 7.92 -0.98 9.32
C LEU A 124 9.04 -0.75 8.32
N TYR A 125 9.23 0.52 7.93
CA TYR A 125 10.45 0.93 7.27
C TYR A 125 11.34 1.63 8.29
N CYS A 126 12.24 0.84 8.85
CA CYS A 126 13.40 1.32 9.57
C CYS A 126 14.63 0.81 8.83
N TYR A 127 15.42 1.71 8.28
CA TYR A 127 16.74 1.36 7.81
C TYR A 127 17.68 1.33 9.02
N TRP A 128 17.71 0.21 9.74
CA TRP A 128 18.69 -0.01 10.80
C TRP A 128 20.05 -0.29 10.14
N LYS A 129 20.83 0.76 9.86
CA LYS A 129 22.27 0.59 9.68
C LYS A 129 22.94 0.91 11.02
N SER A 130 23.56 -0.13 11.58
CA SER A 130 24.47 -0.14 12.72
C SER A 130 23.87 -0.24 14.12
N GLU A 131 24.47 -1.15 14.90
CA GLU A 131 24.18 -1.52 16.28
C GLU A 131 24.40 -0.38 17.31
N PHE A 132 24.71 0.85 16.89
CA PHE A 132 25.13 1.94 17.77
C PHE A 132 24.79 3.36 17.29
N ALA A 133 23.63 3.58 16.65
CA ALA A 133 23.19 4.93 16.28
C ALA A 133 21.90 5.31 17.01
N GLY A 134 22.01 6.23 17.98
CA GLY A 134 20.94 6.77 18.82
C GLY A 134 19.92 7.68 18.12
N ASP A 135 19.69 7.50 16.82
CA ASP A 135 18.53 8.04 16.09
C ASP A 135 18.43 7.30 14.76
N ALA A 136 17.64 6.21 14.74
CA ALA A 136 17.29 5.56 13.49
C ALA A 136 16.36 6.52 12.71
N ASP A 137 16.75 6.92 11.50
CA ASP A 137 15.93 7.71 10.57
C ASP A 137 14.77 6.84 10.02
N CYS A 138 13.87 6.42 10.90
CA CYS A 138 12.72 5.60 10.57
C CYS A 138 11.62 6.47 9.96
N LYS A 139 11.79 6.92 8.72
CA LYS A 139 10.77 7.68 7.96
C LYS A 139 9.64 6.81 7.41
N GLY A 140 9.43 5.64 8.01
CA GLY A 140 8.59 4.58 7.49
C GLY A 140 7.18 4.57 8.05
N GLY A 141 6.20 4.59 7.15
CA GLY A 141 4.79 4.38 7.52
C GLY A 141 4.21 3.09 6.93
N ALA A 142 3.17 2.55 7.58
CA ALA A 142 2.36 1.50 6.97
C ALA A 142 1.78 1.97 5.62
N ILE A 143 1.41 3.25 5.53
CA ILE A 143 1.26 3.95 4.25
C ILE A 143 2.27 5.10 4.21
N PHE A 144 3.15 5.08 3.23
CA PHE A 144 4.05 6.18 2.91
C PHE A 144 3.61 6.82 1.61
N ALA A 145 3.53 8.15 1.56
CA ALA A 145 3.31 8.88 0.33
C ALA A 145 4.27 10.07 0.18
N ASP A 146 4.78 10.25 -1.03
CA ASP A 146 5.71 11.32 -1.38
C ASP A 146 5.33 11.99 -2.71
N TYR A 147 5.45 13.31 -2.79
CA TYR A 147 5.12 14.14 -3.97
C TYR A 147 3.78 13.77 -4.63
N SER A 148 2.75 13.53 -3.82
CA SER A 148 1.48 12.96 -4.28
C SER A 148 0.30 13.87 -3.96
N ARG A 149 -0.86 13.66 -4.60
CA ARG A 149 -2.03 14.54 -4.39
C ARG A 149 -3.35 13.78 -4.42
N ASN A 150 -4.40 14.36 -3.83
CA ASN A 150 -5.75 13.80 -3.83
C ASN A 150 -5.77 12.37 -3.25
N LEU A 151 -5.04 12.13 -2.16
CA LEU A 151 -5.07 10.86 -1.46
C LEU A 151 -6.27 10.82 -0.51
N ARG A 152 -6.95 9.68 -0.45
CA ARG A 152 -8.06 9.42 0.45
C ARG A 152 -7.75 8.17 1.26
N ILE A 153 -7.31 8.34 2.50
CA ILE A 153 -6.97 7.23 3.40
C ILE A 153 -8.09 7.13 4.44
N ILE A 154 -8.99 6.15 4.26
CA ILE A 154 -10.29 6.14 4.93
C ILE A 154 -10.54 4.81 5.65
N ASN A 155 -10.98 4.84 6.91
CA ASN A 155 -11.46 3.65 7.63
C ASN A 155 -10.47 2.48 7.68
N ASN A 156 -9.17 2.76 7.70
CA ASN A 156 -8.13 1.74 7.82
C ASN A 156 -7.76 1.49 9.28
N SER A 157 -7.30 0.28 9.59
CA SER A 157 -6.79 -0.11 10.90
C SER A 157 -5.28 -0.32 10.84
N PHE A 158 -4.55 0.37 11.70
CA PHE A 158 -3.09 0.30 11.81
C PHE A 158 -2.73 -0.35 13.14
N VAL A 159 -2.18 -1.56 13.06
CA VAL A 159 -1.93 -2.44 14.21
C VAL A 159 -0.42 -2.73 14.30
N PRO A 160 0.22 -2.52 15.46
CA PRO A 160 1.62 -2.87 15.66
C PRO A 160 1.77 -4.38 15.84
N HIS A 161 2.88 -4.94 15.39
CA HIS A 161 3.17 -6.37 15.58
C HIS A 161 3.95 -6.64 16.88
N SER A 162 4.65 -5.65 17.42
CA SER A 162 5.30 -5.74 18.74
C SER A 162 5.47 -4.37 19.39
N TYR A 163 5.63 -4.37 20.72
CA TYR A 163 5.91 -3.18 21.54
C TYR A 163 7.31 -2.58 21.29
N LEU A 164 8.22 -3.35 20.69
CA LEU A 164 9.64 -2.99 20.55
C LEU A 164 9.98 -2.45 19.15
N PHE A 165 9.24 -2.88 18.12
CA PHE A 165 9.41 -2.45 16.73
C PHE A 165 8.02 -2.29 16.10
N SER A 166 7.42 -1.13 16.31
CA SER A 166 6.04 -0.79 15.92
C SER A 166 6.01 -0.14 14.53
N ASN A 167 4.84 -0.05 13.87
CA ASN A 167 4.68 0.88 12.73
C ASN A 167 4.92 2.29 13.28
N ILE A 168 6.12 2.85 13.13
CA ILE A 168 6.49 4.12 13.76
C ILE A 168 5.59 5.26 13.25
N TYR A 169 5.08 5.12 12.02
CA TYR A 169 4.02 5.95 11.47
C TYR A 169 2.90 5.06 10.88
N GLY A 170 1.64 5.28 11.25
CA GLY A 170 0.54 4.62 10.54
C GLY A 170 0.44 5.14 9.11
N VAL A 171 0.42 6.46 8.96
CA VAL A 171 0.49 7.17 7.69
C VAL A 171 1.59 8.22 7.76
N TYR A 172 2.47 8.25 6.76
CA TYR A 172 3.56 9.22 6.64
C TYR A 172 3.48 9.90 5.27
N LEU A 173 3.29 11.22 5.26
CA LEU A 173 3.09 12.02 4.06
C LEU A 173 4.20 13.06 3.92
N VAL A 174 4.82 13.14 2.75
CA VAL A 174 5.86 14.12 2.40
C VAL A 174 5.46 14.84 1.12
N MET A 175 5.36 16.17 1.17
CA MET A 175 4.96 16.98 0.01
C MET A 175 3.67 16.47 -0.65
N VAL A 176 2.66 16.19 0.17
CA VAL A 176 1.36 15.70 -0.27
C VAL A 176 0.31 16.80 -0.20
N GLU A 177 -0.50 16.95 -1.25
CA GLU A 177 -1.49 18.01 -1.36
C GLU A 177 -2.93 17.47 -1.46
N ASN A 178 -3.90 18.30 -1.03
CA ASN A 178 -5.34 18.08 -1.20
C ASN A 178 -5.81 16.67 -0.81
N SER A 179 -5.33 16.16 0.33
CA SER A 179 -5.54 14.78 0.76
C SER A 179 -6.38 14.71 2.04
N THR A 180 -7.15 13.64 2.17
CA THR A 180 -8.05 13.39 3.30
C THR A 180 -7.65 12.11 4.02
N ILE A 181 -7.47 12.21 5.33
CA ILE A 181 -7.27 11.07 6.23
C ILE A 181 -8.45 11.07 7.20
N TYR A 182 -9.32 10.07 7.15
CA TYR A 182 -10.57 10.08 7.91
C TYR A 182 -10.98 8.69 8.40
N GLY A 183 -11.52 8.59 9.62
CA GLY A 183 -12.09 7.36 10.17
C GLY A 183 -11.10 6.21 10.41
N ASN A 184 -9.79 6.48 10.35
CA ASN A 184 -8.77 5.45 10.57
C ASN A 184 -8.56 5.18 12.07
N ARG A 185 -8.29 3.91 12.42
CA ARG A 185 -7.96 3.46 13.76
C ARG A 185 -6.46 3.21 13.87
N PHE A 186 -5.78 3.86 14.81
CA PHE A 186 -4.35 3.65 15.09
C PHE A 186 -4.17 3.01 16.47
N VAL A 187 -3.73 1.76 16.49
CA VAL A 187 -3.51 1.01 17.74
C VAL A 187 -2.06 1.22 18.22
N SER A 188 -1.87 1.65 19.46
CA SER A 188 -0.56 1.97 20.08
C SER A 188 0.36 0.74 20.19
N SER A 189 1.69 0.83 20.01
CA SER A 189 2.64 1.70 20.75
C SER A 189 3.46 2.71 19.92
N VAL A 190 3.51 3.95 20.44
CA VAL A 190 4.37 5.12 20.09
C VAL A 190 3.87 6.06 18.97
N LYS A 191 3.29 7.19 19.44
CA LYS A 191 3.22 8.55 18.87
C LYS A 191 3.26 8.69 17.35
N CYS A 192 2.13 9.08 16.77
CA CYS A 192 2.11 9.92 15.57
C CYS A 192 2.95 11.18 15.82
N PHE A 193 4.20 11.22 15.37
CA PHE A 193 4.93 12.48 15.23
C PHE A 193 4.48 13.15 13.93
N PRO A 194 3.86 14.34 13.98
CA PRO A 194 3.50 15.07 12.78
C PRO A 194 4.78 15.72 12.23
N SER A 195 5.41 15.14 11.21
CA SER A 195 6.37 15.90 10.42
C SER A 195 5.60 16.80 9.47
N ALA A 196 5.60 18.08 9.82
CA ALA A 196 5.07 19.21 9.09
C ALA A 196 5.45 19.20 7.59
N ALA A 197 4.44 19.23 6.72
CA ALA A 197 4.41 20.06 5.51
C ALA A 197 3.00 19.99 4.88
N PHE A 198 2.23 21.05 5.15
CA PHE A 198 0.96 21.45 4.54
C PHE A 198 -0.34 20.69 4.90
N GLY A 199 -1.09 21.27 5.84
CA GLY A 199 -2.51 21.59 5.59
C GLY A 199 -3.60 20.67 6.14
N GLY A 200 -3.26 19.59 6.85
CA GLY A 200 -4.24 18.70 7.47
C GLY A 200 -4.03 18.58 8.97
N TYR A 201 -4.75 19.37 9.74
CA TYR A 201 -4.85 19.21 11.19
C TYR A 201 -5.29 17.78 11.54
N CYS A 202 -4.48 17.03 12.30
CA CYS A 202 -5.02 16.09 13.29
C CYS A 202 -5.36 16.89 14.56
N LYS A 203 -6.32 17.81 14.46
CA LYS A 203 -7.01 18.37 15.64
C LYS A 203 -8.32 17.60 15.76
N GLY A 204 -8.43 16.74 16.76
CA GLY A 204 -9.70 16.11 17.14
C GLY A 204 -9.81 14.59 17.04
N ALA A 205 -8.74 13.84 16.73
CA ALA A 205 -8.72 12.43 17.06
C ALA A 205 -8.12 12.30 18.46
N ALA A 206 -8.99 12.14 19.46
CA ALA A 206 -8.55 11.59 20.74
C ALA A 206 -7.80 10.28 20.42
N CYS A 207 -6.56 10.18 20.87
CA CYS A 207 -5.91 8.89 21.03
C CYS A 207 -6.58 8.24 22.25
N GLU A 208 -7.72 7.60 22.04
CA GLU A 208 -8.26 6.56 22.92
C GLU A 208 -8.25 5.22 22.17
#